data_AF-A0A383DZ46-F1
#
_entry.id   AF-A0A383DZ46-F1
#
_cell.length_a   1.000
_cell.length_b   1.000
_cell.length_c   1.000
_cell.angle_alpha   90.00
_cell.angle_beta   90.00
_cell.angle_gamma   90.00
#
_symmetry.space_group_name_H-M   'P 1'
#
loop_
_entity.id
_entity.type
_entity.pdbx_description
1 polymer ?
#
loop_
_entity_poly.entity_id
_entity_poly.type
_entity_poly.pdbx_seq_one_letter_code
_entity_poly.pdbx_strand_id
1 'polypeptide(L)'
;MATAALFKRVKIFITDVDGVLTNGTVLLNDKTEFKQFNVQDGMGLRLLQHVGIPVGWVSNRKSAATTARAKELKVDYLWQKSMPKVAAVDSILRKANFKWADACFMSDDINDLAVLDRVGLPI
;
A
#
# COMPACT_ATOMS: atom_id res chain seq x y z
N MET A 1 0.18 1.01 25.22
CA MET A 1 -1.27 0.75 25.32
C MET A 1 -2.10 1.54 24.30
N ALA A 2 -1.78 2.81 23.99
CA ALA A 2 -2.50 3.60 22.98
C ALA A 2 -2.34 3.07 21.54
N THR A 3 -1.13 2.70 21.12
CA THR A 3 -0.85 2.23 19.75
C THR A 3 -1.59 0.93 19.40
N ALA A 4 -1.65 -0.03 20.34
CA ALA A 4 -2.38 -1.27 20.16
C ALA A 4 -3.89 -1.04 19.92
N ALA A 5 -4.46 0.02 20.48
CA ALA A 5 -5.85 0.39 20.23
C ALA A 5 -6.08 0.95 18.83
N LEU A 6 -5.08 1.61 18.23
CA LEU A 6 -5.14 2.07 16.83
C LEU A 6 -5.14 0.89 15.86
N PHE A 7 -4.24 -0.09 16.05
CA PHE A 7 -4.18 -1.30 15.23
C PHE A 7 -5.52 -2.07 15.23
N LYS A 8 -6.23 -2.13 16.36
CA LYS A 8 -7.54 -2.80 16.46
C LYS A 8 -8.66 -2.14 15.64
N ARG A 9 -8.49 -0.89 15.21
CA ARG A 9 -9.51 -0.15 14.43
C ARG A 9 -9.30 -0.27 12.92
N VAL A 10 -8.14 -0.78 12.49
CA VAL A 10 -7.80 -0.92 11.07
C VAL A 10 -8.70 -1.97 10.42
N LYS A 11 -9.39 -1.58 9.36
CA LYS A 11 -10.22 -2.46 8.52
C LYS A 11 -9.67 -2.62 7.11
N ILE A 12 -8.72 -1.78 6.70
CA ILE A 12 -8.03 -1.86 5.42
C ILE A 12 -6.58 -1.42 5.60
N PHE A 13 -5.66 -2.20 5.02
CA PHE A 13 -4.23 -1.87 5.00
C PHE A 13 -3.84 -1.34 3.63
N ILE A 14 -3.30 -0.14 3.57
CA ILE A 14 -2.82 0.48 2.33
C ILE A 14 -1.34 0.82 2.49
N THR A 15 -0.56 0.69 1.44
CA THR A 15 0.89 0.93 1.48
C THR A 15 1.39 1.58 0.20
N ASP A 16 2.43 2.40 0.32
CA ASP A 16 3.32 2.67 -0.81
C ASP A 16 4.08 1.40 -1.22
N VAL A 17 4.76 1.45 -2.35
CA VAL A 17 5.51 0.35 -2.93
C VAL A 17 7.01 0.60 -2.83
N ASP A 18 7.48 1.72 -3.38
CA ASP A 18 8.91 2.03 -3.41
C ASP A 18 9.33 2.58 -2.04
N GLY A 19 10.34 1.99 -1.41
CA GLY A 19 10.78 2.36 -0.05
C GLY A 19 10.02 1.69 1.09
N VAL A 20 8.84 1.13 0.82
CA VAL A 20 8.06 0.35 1.81
C VAL A 20 8.09 -1.15 1.50
N LEU A 21 7.52 -1.58 0.37
CA LEU A 21 7.52 -2.99 -0.06
C LEU A 21 8.82 -3.40 -0.76
N THR A 22 9.67 -2.42 -1.04
CA THR A 22 10.99 -2.55 -1.65
C THR A 22 11.96 -1.65 -0.89
N ASN A 23 13.25 -1.78 -1.17
CA ASN A 23 14.28 -0.92 -0.58
C ASN A 23 14.45 0.45 -1.28
N GLY A 24 13.45 0.91 -2.05
CA GLY A 24 13.49 2.19 -2.77
C GLY A 24 14.45 2.23 -3.97
N THR A 25 15.11 1.12 -4.28
CA THR A 25 16.06 1.04 -5.40
C THR A 25 15.35 0.65 -6.69
N VAL A 26 15.68 1.32 -7.79
CA VAL A 26 15.21 1.00 -9.14
C VAL A 26 16.33 0.32 -9.90
N LEU A 27 16.12 -0.95 -10.29
CA LEU A 27 17.05 -1.71 -11.12
C LEU A 27 16.56 -1.69 -12.57
N LEU A 28 17.45 -1.38 -13.51
CA LEU A 28 17.13 -1.29 -14.93
C LEU A 28 18.05 -2.19 -15.74
N ASN A 29 17.47 -2.93 -16.68
CA ASN A 29 18.18 -3.55 -17.80
C ASN A 29 17.50 -3.09 -19.10
N ASP A 30 18.16 -2.23 -19.86
CA ASP A 30 17.58 -1.51 -21.00
C ASP A 30 16.26 -0.80 -20.66
N LYS A 31 15.14 -1.33 -21.18
CA LYS A 31 13.78 -0.81 -20.97
C LYS A 31 13.00 -1.59 -19.92
N THR A 32 13.62 -2.59 -19.28
CA THR A 32 12.99 -3.45 -18.28
C THR A 32 13.38 -3.00 -16.88
N GLU A 33 12.37 -2.64 -16.08
CA GLU A 33 12.51 -2.35 -14.65
C GLU A 33 12.33 -3.63 -13.83
N PHE A 34 13.22 -3.80 -12.84
CA PHE A 34 13.14 -4.84 -11.82
C PHE A 34 12.98 -4.19 -10.44
N LYS A 35 12.20 -4.85 -9.58
CA LYS A 35 12.01 -4.45 -8.17
C LYS A 35 12.22 -5.68 -7.29
N GLN A 36 12.88 -5.47 -6.15
CA GLN A 36 13.09 -6.51 -5.16
C GLN A 36 12.03 -6.38 -4.06
N PHE A 37 11.25 -7.44 -3.87
CA PHE A 37 10.24 -7.54 -2.83
C PHE A 37 10.64 -8.60 -1.80
N ASN A 38 10.23 -8.43 -0.55
CA ASN A 38 10.46 -9.44 0.48
C ASN A 38 9.36 -10.52 0.46
N VAL A 39 9.77 -11.79 0.61
CA VAL A 39 8.84 -12.92 0.68
C VAL A 39 8.06 -12.96 2.00
N GLN A 40 8.66 -12.50 3.11
CA GLN A 40 8.03 -12.44 4.43
C GLN A 40 6.91 -11.39 4.45
N ASP A 41 7.13 -10.24 3.81
CA ASP A 41 6.09 -9.21 3.65
C ASP A 41 4.90 -9.78 2.86
N GLY A 42 5.19 -10.56 1.82
CA GLY A 42 4.16 -11.29 1.07
C GLY A 42 3.28 -12.17 1.97
N MET A 43 3.88 -12.91 2.90
CA MET A 43 3.12 -13.70 3.88
C MET A 43 2.26 -12.81 4.78
N GLY A 44 2.81 -11.71 5.29
CA GLY A 44 2.07 -10.76 6.13
C GLY A 44 0.84 -10.18 5.44
N LEU A 45 0.99 -9.75 4.19
CA LEU A 45 -0.13 -9.23 3.38
C LEU A 45 -1.21 -10.29 3.15
N ARG A 46 -0.81 -11.54 2.86
CA ARG A 46 -1.77 -12.64 2.69
C ARG A 46 -2.48 -13.00 3.99
N LEU A 47 -1.82 -12.88 5.14
CA LEU A 47 -2.43 -13.09 6.46
C LEU A 47 -3.48 -12.03 6.77
N LEU A 48 -3.21 -10.75 6.47
CA LEU A 48 -4.21 -9.67 6.59
C LEU A 48 -5.47 -9.99 5.79
N GLN A 49 -5.29 -10.37 4.53
CA GLN A 49 -6.40 -10.76 3.66
C GLN A 49 -7.15 -12.00 4.18
N HIS A 50 -6.43 -12.98 4.74
CA HIS A 50 -7.03 -14.18 5.31
C HIS A 50 -7.97 -13.87 6.50
N VAL A 51 -7.63 -12.87 7.32
CA VAL A 51 -8.49 -12.41 8.42
C VAL A 51 -9.51 -11.35 8.01
N GLY A 52 -9.67 -11.11 6.70
CA GLY A 52 -10.70 -10.20 6.15
C GLY A 52 -10.30 -8.73 6.08
N ILE A 53 -9.00 -8.40 6.24
CA ILE A 53 -8.48 -7.04 6.05
C ILE A 53 -7.95 -6.91 4.62
N PRO A 54 -8.66 -6.23 3.70
CA PRO A 54 -8.16 -6.02 2.34
C PRO A 54 -6.88 -5.21 2.31
N VAL A 55 -6.10 -5.43 1.25
CA VAL A 55 -4.80 -4.80 1.00
C VAL A 55 -4.85 -3.91 -0.24
N GLY A 56 -4.38 -2.68 -0.11
CA GLY A 56 -4.24 -1.71 -1.19
C GLY A 56 -2.80 -1.27 -1.42
N TRP A 57 -2.35 -1.20 -2.67
CA TRP A 57 -1.04 -0.67 -3.04
C TRP A 57 -1.21 0.61 -3.85
N VAL A 58 -0.53 1.67 -3.44
CA VAL A 58 -0.60 2.98 -4.11
C VAL A 58 0.80 3.44 -4.47
N SER A 59 1.09 3.52 -5.77
CA SER A 59 2.33 4.10 -6.27
C SER A 59 2.05 5.14 -7.35
N ASN A 60 2.86 6.19 -7.38
CA ASN A 60 2.87 7.17 -8.46
C ASN A 60 3.66 6.68 -9.69
N ARG A 61 4.37 5.56 -9.56
CA ARG A 61 5.11 4.92 -10.65
C ARG A 61 4.32 3.75 -11.22
N LYS A 62 4.26 3.67 -12.54
CA LYS A 62 3.73 2.50 -13.23
C LYS A 62 4.86 1.52 -13.49
N SER A 63 4.74 0.31 -12.95
CA SER A 63 5.76 -0.73 -13.10
C SER A 63 5.13 -2.08 -13.44
N ALA A 64 5.70 -2.76 -14.44
CA ALA A 64 5.32 -4.13 -14.78
C ALA A 64 5.66 -5.11 -13.64
N ALA A 65 6.79 -4.90 -12.95
CA ALA A 65 7.22 -5.70 -11.81
C ALA A 65 6.22 -5.61 -10.65
N THR A 66 5.82 -4.39 -10.27
CA THR A 66 4.77 -4.17 -9.26
C THR A 66 3.45 -4.83 -9.66
N THR A 67 3.06 -4.71 -10.93
CA THR A 67 1.82 -5.33 -11.44
C THR A 67 1.85 -6.85 -11.32
N ALA A 68 2.98 -7.48 -11.70
CA ALA A 68 3.15 -8.92 -11.60
C ALA A 68 3.10 -9.40 -10.14
N ARG A 69 3.82 -8.72 -9.24
CA ARG A 69 3.84 -9.08 -7.81
C ARG A 69 2.48 -8.88 -7.14
N ALA A 70 1.79 -7.77 -7.42
CA ALA A 70 0.45 -7.52 -6.90
C ALA A 70 -0.55 -8.60 -7.35
N LYS A 71 -0.43 -9.07 -8.60
CA LYS A 71 -1.24 -10.18 -9.13
C LYS A 71 -0.94 -11.50 -8.42
N GLU A 72 0.34 -11.82 -8.21
CA GLU A 72 0.77 -13.02 -7.49
C GLU A 72 0.19 -13.06 -6.07
N LEU A 73 0.27 -11.94 -5.34
CA LEU A 73 -0.25 -11.81 -3.98
C LEU A 73 -1.76 -11.57 -3.92
N LYS A 74 -2.44 -11.49 -5.08
CA LYS A 74 -3.86 -11.17 -5.23
C LYS A 74 -4.26 -9.94 -4.41
N VAL A 75 -3.52 -8.84 -4.58
CA VAL A 75 -3.80 -7.54 -3.95
C VAL A 75 -5.20 -7.07 -4.37
N ASP A 76 -6.00 -6.61 -3.41
CA ASP A 76 -7.40 -6.24 -3.63
C ASP A 76 -7.52 -4.95 -4.44
N TYR A 77 -6.65 -3.98 -4.15
CA TYR A 77 -6.64 -2.68 -4.81
C TYR A 77 -5.24 -2.28 -5.26
N LEU A 78 -5.01 -2.16 -6.56
CA LEU A 78 -3.75 -1.66 -7.12
C LEU A 78 -3.95 -0.32 -7.81
N TRP A 79 -3.21 0.69 -7.37
CA TRP A 79 -3.14 1.99 -8.00
C TRP A 79 -1.71 2.32 -8.44
N GLN A 80 -1.53 2.57 -9.74
CA GLN A 80 -0.25 2.92 -10.36
C GLN A 80 -0.46 4.06 -11.38
N LYS A 81 -0.89 5.22 -10.90
CA LYS A 81 -1.10 6.42 -11.73
C LYS A 81 -0.44 7.60 -11.06
N SER A 82 0.21 8.45 -11.86
CA SER A 82 0.78 9.72 -11.42
C SER A 82 -0.34 10.73 -11.14
N MET A 83 -0.98 10.61 -9.97
CA MET A 83 -1.98 11.54 -9.44
C MET A 83 -1.75 11.70 -7.93
N PRO A 84 -2.29 12.73 -7.27
CA PRO A 84 -2.17 12.86 -5.82
C PRO A 84 -2.65 11.59 -5.11
N LYS A 85 -1.79 11.00 -4.25
CA LYS A 85 -2.07 9.73 -3.56
C LYS A 85 -3.33 9.80 -2.68
N VAL A 86 -3.67 11.00 -2.20
CA VAL A 86 -4.94 11.28 -1.50
C VAL A 86 -6.15 10.84 -2.32
N ALA A 87 -6.20 11.19 -3.62
CA ALA A 87 -7.29 10.83 -4.50
C ALA A 87 -7.31 9.32 -4.79
N ALA A 88 -6.13 8.69 -4.86
CA ALA A 88 -6.01 7.25 -5.00
C ALA A 88 -6.60 6.52 -3.78
N VAL A 89 -6.18 6.90 -2.58
CA VAL A 89 -6.66 6.32 -1.32
C VAL A 89 -8.16 6.58 -1.14
N ASP A 90 -8.65 7.80 -1.40
CA ASP A 90 -10.09 8.10 -1.33
C ASP A 90 -10.90 7.19 -2.27
N SER A 91 -10.42 6.97 -3.50
CA SER A 91 -11.05 6.06 -4.46
C SER A 91 -11.10 4.62 -3.97
N ILE A 92 -10.01 4.13 -3.36
CA ILE A 92 -9.95 2.79 -2.77
C ILE A 92 -10.95 2.66 -1.63
N LEU A 93 -10.94 3.61 -0.69
CA LEU A 93 -11.83 3.60 0.48
C LEU A 93 -13.31 3.64 0.08
N ARG A 94 -13.68 4.46 -0.91
CA ARG A 94 -15.05 4.48 -1.45
C ARG A 94 -15.46 3.13 -2.03
N LYS A 95 -14.60 2.49 -2.81
CA LYS A 95 -14.87 1.16 -3.40
C LYS A 95 -14.98 0.07 -2.33
N ALA A 96 -14.18 0.18 -1.27
CA ALA A 96 -14.19 -0.74 -0.15
C ALA A 96 -15.27 -0.43 0.90
N ASN A 97 -16.02 0.67 0.73
CA ASN A 97 -17.01 1.18 1.69
C ASN A 97 -16.42 1.44 3.10
N PHE A 98 -15.21 2.02 3.15
CA PHE A 98 -14.51 2.41 4.38
C PHE A 98 -14.31 3.92 4.48
N LYS A 99 -14.09 4.40 5.69
CA LYS A 99 -13.70 5.79 5.97
C LYS A 99 -12.19 5.89 6.15
N TRP A 100 -11.65 7.10 6.03
CA TRP A 100 -10.24 7.40 6.29
C TRP A 100 -9.78 6.90 7.68
N ALA A 101 -10.61 7.06 8.70
CA ALA A 101 -10.32 6.59 10.06
C ALA A 101 -10.27 5.06 10.22
N ASP A 102 -10.76 4.28 9.24
CA ASP A 102 -10.67 2.82 9.23
C ASP A 102 -9.37 2.32 8.57
N ALA A 103 -8.61 3.21 7.94
CA ALA A 103 -7.44 2.85 7.13
C ALA A 103 -6.13 2.94 7.90
N CYS A 104 -5.22 2.02 7.60
CA CYS A 104 -3.80 2.18 7.81
C CYS A 104 -3.13 2.59 6.49
N PHE A 105 -2.20 3.53 6.52
CA PHE A 105 -1.32 3.82 5.38
C PHE A 105 0.14 3.78 5.81
N MET A 106 0.93 2.96 5.13
CA MET A 106 2.38 2.80 5.38
C MET A 106 3.19 3.49 4.28
N SER A 107 4.16 4.32 4.67
CA SER A 107 4.96 5.16 3.76
C SER A 107 6.42 5.32 4.22
N ASP A 108 7.30 5.74 3.30
CA ASP A 108 8.69 6.13 3.57
C ASP A 108 9.02 7.61 3.32
N ASP A 109 8.15 8.39 2.65
CA ASP A 109 8.55 9.70 2.08
C ASP A 109 7.51 10.83 2.25
N ILE A 110 7.98 12.07 2.10
CA ILE A 110 7.22 13.31 2.33
C ILE A 110 6.03 13.48 1.39
N ASN A 111 6.03 12.81 0.24
CA ASN A 111 4.94 12.89 -0.74
C ASN A 111 3.63 12.24 -0.24
N ASP A 112 3.71 11.48 0.85
CA ASP A 112 2.60 10.80 1.50
C ASP A 112 2.04 11.52 2.72
N LEU A 113 2.66 12.62 3.18
CA LEU A 113 2.25 13.32 4.41
C LEU A 113 0.75 13.66 4.38
N ALA A 114 0.23 14.11 3.24
CA ALA A 114 -1.18 14.42 3.09
C ALA A 114 -2.10 13.19 3.24
N VAL A 115 -1.62 11.98 2.98
CA VAL A 115 -2.33 10.73 3.21
C VAL A 115 -2.22 10.34 4.69
N LEU A 116 -1.01 10.40 5.25
CA LEU A 116 -0.71 10.08 6.65
C LEU A 116 -1.54 10.94 7.62
N ASP A 117 -1.72 12.23 7.32
CA ASP A 117 -2.53 13.16 8.11
C ASP A 117 -4.03 12.82 8.17
N ARG A 118 -4.51 11.95 7.27
CA ARG A 118 -5.94 11.62 7.14
C ARG A 118 -6.30 10.24 7.68
N VAL A 119 -5.39 9.28 7.62
CA VAL A 119 -5.68 7.89 7.97
C VAL A 119 -5.79 7.69 9.49
N GLY A 120 -6.54 6.66 9.90
CA GLY A 120 -6.69 6.31 11.31
C GLY A 120 -5.41 5.75 11.95
N LEU A 121 -4.52 5.19 11.14
CA LEU A 121 -3.20 4.73 11.55
C LEU A 121 -2.14 5.10 10.49
N PRO A 122 -1.38 6.18 10.69
CA PRO A 122 -0.20 6.45 9.88
C PRO A 122 0.99 5.60 10.36
N ILE A 123 1.69 4.95 9.43
CA ILE A 123 2.95 4.23 9.68
C ILE A 123 4.02 4.74 8.74
#